data_AF-A0A510L620-F1
#
_entry.id   AF-A0A510L620-F1
#
_cell.length_a   1.000
_cell.length_b   1.000
_cell.length_c   1.000
_cell.angle_alpha   90.00
_cell.angle_beta   90.00
_cell.angle_gamma   90.00
#
_symmetry.space_group_name_H-M   'P 1'
#
loop_
_entity.id
_entity.type
_entity.pdbx_description
1 polymer ?
#
loop_
_entity_poly.entity_id
_entity_poly.type
_entity_poly.pdbx_seq_one_letter_code
_entity_poly.pdbx_strand_id
1 'polypeptide(L)'
;MGVYKDTERGTWFVELRYKNVYGESKKKKKRGFKKQSDAKKWEVKFLNSLYSDPEITFENLYVKYHEDLKTRCKLNTLIRRESVFKNNILPYFSDIKIKNITPLMIRNWQNKMIEKKFSQSYLSILHRNLSSFLILLKILSFKRKSLLYCRKHRQ
;
A
#
# COMPACT_ATOMS: atom_id res chain seq x y z
N MET A 1 16.61 10.89 10.48
CA MET A 1 15.34 11.38 9.89
C MET A 1 14.70 12.27 10.93
N GLY A 2 14.02 13.35 10.55
CA GLY A 2 13.43 14.25 11.53
C GLY A 2 12.41 15.21 10.96
N VAL A 3 11.46 15.59 11.82
CA VAL A 3 10.52 16.70 11.61
C VAL A 3 11.09 17.93 12.31
N TYR A 4 11.23 19.01 11.57
CA TYR A 4 11.87 20.24 12.03
C TYR A 4 10.94 21.43 11.83
N LYS A 5 11.08 22.43 12.71
CA LYS A 5 10.36 23.70 12.57
C LYS A 5 11.20 24.67 11.76
N ASP A 6 10.58 25.28 10.77
CA ASP A 6 11.11 26.40 9.99
C ASP A 6 10.84 27.69 10.79
N THR A 7 11.88 28.27 11.39
CA THR A 7 11.78 29.44 12.27
C THR A 7 11.49 30.72 11.51
N GLU A 8 11.87 30.81 10.23
CA GLU A 8 11.64 32.01 9.39
C GLU A 8 10.19 32.09 8.92
N ARG A 9 9.58 30.94 8.61
CA ARG A 9 8.24 30.87 7.99
C ARG A 9 7.14 30.40 8.95
N GLY A 10 7.51 30.01 10.18
CA GLY A 10 6.58 29.44 11.16
C GLY A 10 5.94 28.11 10.74
N THR A 11 6.49 27.43 9.71
CA THR A 11 5.96 26.16 9.19
C THR A 11 6.82 24.98 9.59
N TRP A 12 6.36 23.76 9.37
CA TRP A 12 7.08 22.53 9.65
C TRP A 12 7.58 21.90 8.35
N PHE A 13 8.73 21.22 8.41
CA PHE A 13 9.29 20.47 7.30
C PHE A 13 9.81 19.11 7.75
N VAL A 14 9.85 18.17 6.79
CA VAL A 14 10.39 16.83 6.98
C VAL A 14 11.61 16.67 6.09
N GLU A 15 12.68 16.14 6.67
CA GLU A 15 13.87 15.72 5.93
C GLU A 15 14.23 14.28 6.27
N LEU A 16 14.26 13.44 5.24
CA LEU A 16 14.48 12.01 5.38
C LEU A 16 15.43 11.51 4.30
N ARG A 17 16.33 10.61 4.69
CA ARG A 17 17.17 9.82 3.80
C ARG A 17 16.54 8.44 3.66
N TYR A 18 16.41 7.93 2.45
CA TYR A 18 15.84 6.62 2.17
C TYR A 18 16.62 5.91 1.08
N LYS A 19 16.59 4.57 1.08
CA LYS A 19 17.14 3.78 -0.03
C LYS A 19 16.06 3.57 -1.08
N ASN A 20 16.35 3.88 -2.34
CA ASN A 20 15.43 3.63 -3.44
C ASN A 20 15.39 2.13 -3.80
N VAL A 21 14.53 1.76 -4.76
CA VAL A 21 14.38 0.39 -5.24
C VAL A 21 15.70 -0.20 -5.77
N TYR A 22 16.62 0.64 -6.22
CA TYR A 22 17.94 0.27 -6.75
C TYR A 22 19.04 0.20 -5.67
N GLY A 23 18.72 0.52 -4.41
CA GLY A 23 19.64 0.51 -3.28
C GLY A 23 20.47 1.80 -3.11
N GLU A 24 20.22 2.82 -3.93
CA GLU A 24 20.87 4.12 -3.83
C GLU A 24 20.26 4.95 -2.70
N SER A 25 21.11 5.61 -1.91
CA SER A 25 20.66 6.51 -0.85
C SER A 25 20.22 7.86 -1.44
N LYS A 26 18.93 8.17 -1.33
CA LYS A 26 18.35 9.45 -1.77
C LYS A 26 17.83 10.25 -0.58
N LYS A 27 17.86 11.58 -0.72
CA LYS A 27 17.36 12.53 0.28
C LYS A 27 16.06 13.15 -0.24
N LYS A 28 15.00 13.12 0.57
CA LYS A 28 13.73 13.83 0.29
C LYS A 28 13.51 14.90 1.35
N LYS A 29 13.19 16.11 0.89
CA LYS A 29 12.75 17.22 1.75
C LYS A 29 11.37 17.67 1.30
N LYS A 30 10.44 17.80 2.24
CA LYS A 30 9.12 18.39 2.00
C LYS A 30 8.86 19.46 3.07
N ARG A 31 8.49 20.65 2.62
CA ARG A 31 8.25 21.83 3.48
C ARG A 31 6.79 22.30 3.36
N GLY A 32 6.38 23.19 4.27
CA GLY A 32 5.10 23.90 4.20
C GLY A 32 3.97 23.28 5.02
N PHE A 33 4.26 22.42 5.99
CA PHE A 33 3.24 21.86 6.88
C PHE A 33 2.85 22.90 7.95
N LYS A 34 1.55 23.09 8.21
CA LYS A 34 1.09 23.99 9.27
C LYS A 34 1.29 23.39 10.67
N LYS A 35 1.12 22.07 10.81
CA LYS A 35 1.26 21.34 12.08
C LYS A 35 2.37 20.29 12.00
N GLN A 36 3.04 20.05 13.13
CA GLN A 36 4.04 18.98 13.28
C GLN A 36 3.43 17.59 13.04
N SER A 37 2.19 17.38 13.48
CA SER A 37 1.44 16.13 13.29
C SER A 37 1.28 15.76 11.82
N ASP A 38 1.02 16.76 10.97
CA ASP A 38 0.78 16.55 9.55
C ASP A 38 2.09 16.22 8.83
N ALA A 39 3.18 16.89 9.22
CA ALA A 39 4.53 16.57 8.77
C ALA A 39 4.90 15.12 9.13
N LYS A 40 4.64 14.69 10.38
CA LYS A 40 4.88 13.31 10.83
C LYS A 40 4.01 12.28 10.09
N LYS A 41 2.72 12.57 9.88
CA LYS A 41 1.83 11.71 9.06
C LYS A 41 2.34 11.57 7.63
N TRP A 42 2.81 12.66 7.04
CA TRP A 42 3.39 12.63 5.69
C TRP A 42 4.68 11.81 5.65
N GLU A 43 5.56 11.94 6.66
CA GLU A 43 6.77 11.13 6.77
C GLU A 43 6.45 9.62 6.76
N VAL A 44 5.53 9.21 7.64
CA VAL A 44 5.07 7.81 7.73
C VAL A 44 4.48 7.35 6.40
N LYS A 45 3.61 8.16 5.79
CA LYS A 45 3.00 7.85 4.49
C LYS A 45 4.03 7.74 3.37
N PHE A 46 5.04 8.61 3.37
CA PHE A 46 6.11 8.61 2.37
C PHE A 46 7.02 7.39 2.51
N LEU A 47 7.45 7.04 3.73
CA LEU A 47 8.22 5.82 3.95
C LEU A 47 7.44 4.58 3.52
N ASN A 48 6.17 4.46 3.91
CA ASN A 48 5.28 3.40 3.44
C ASN A 48 5.14 3.38 1.90
N SER A 49 5.22 4.54 1.24
CA SER A 49 5.21 4.63 -0.22
C SER A 49 6.50 4.13 -0.88
N LEU A 50 7.64 4.19 -0.20
CA LEU A 50 8.95 3.77 -0.74
C LEU A 50 9.22 2.29 -0.53
N TYR A 51 8.73 1.76 0.57
CA TYR A 51 8.99 0.41 1.01
C TYR A 51 7.93 -0.54 0.44
N SER A 52 8.35 -1.47 -0.43
CA SER A 52 7.70 -2.78 -0.62
C SER A 52 8.15 -3.73 0.51
N ASP A 53 8.33 -3.20 1.73
CA ASP A 53 8.60 -4.02 2.91
C ASP A 53 7.27 -4.55 3.47
N PRO A 54 7.30 -5.65 4.23
CA PRO A 54 6.13 -6.29 4.82
C PRO A 54 5.35 -5.39 5.81
N GLU A 55 5.88 -4.20 6.13
CA GLU A 55 5.32 -3.24 7.08
C GLU A 55 4.26 -2.30 6.49
N ILE A 56 4.11 -2.22 5.16
CA ILE A 56 3.07 -1.40 4.53
C ILE A 56 1.67 -1.89 4.93
N THR A 57 0.74 -0.96 5.14
CA THR A 57 -0.67 -1.27 5.37
C THR A 57 -1.38 -1.65 4.06
N PHE A 58 -2.46 -2.43 4.16
CA PHE A 58 -3.25 -2.84 3.01
C PHE A 58 -3.75 -1.64 2.19
N GLU A 59 -4.24 -0.59 2.85
CA GLU A 59 -4.74 0.61 2.18
C GLU A 59 -3.65 1.31 1.35
N ASN A 60 -2.46 1.51 1.92
CA ASN A 60 -1.36 2.17 1.22
C ASN A 60 -0.91 1.38 -0.01
N LEU A 61 -0.96 0.05 0.05
CA LEU A 61 -0.71 -0.77 -1.12
C LEU A 61 -1.85 -0.67 -2.15
N TYR A 62 -3.11 -0.66 -1.70
CA TYR A 62 -4.25 -0.51 -2.58
C TYR A 62 -4.16 0.78 -3.41
N VAL A 63 -3.69 1.89 -2.82
CA VAL A 63 -3.48 3.14 -3.58
C VAL A 63 -2.53 2.93 -4.77
N LYS A 64 -1.37 2.29 -4.55
CA LYS A 64 -0.42 1.99 -5.63
C LYS A 64 -1.00 1.04 -6.67
N TYR A 65 -1.67 -0.01 -6.22
CA TYR A 65 -2.35 -0.94 -7.11
C TYR A 65 -3.43 -0.25 -7.96
N HIS A 66 -4.18 0.67 -7.36
CA HIS A 66 -5.20 1.43 -8.05
C HIS A 66 -4.60 2.37 -9.10
N GLU A 67 -3.45 3.00 -8.83
CA GLU A 67 -2.68 3.75 -9.83
C GLU A 67 -2.22 2.86 -10.98
N ASP A 68 -1.69 1.66 -10.70
CA ASP A 68 -1.31 0.69 -11.72
C ASP A 68 -2.51 0.26 -12.58
N LEU A 69 -3.67 0.01 -11.94
CA LEU A 69 -4.89 -0.32 -12.65
C LEU A 69 -5.35 0.81 -13.58
N LYS A 70 -5.19 2.07 -13.18
CA LYS A 70 -5.60 3.23 -14.00
C LYS A 70 -4.94 3.22 -15.37
N THR A 71 -3.69 2.79 -15.44
CA THR A 71 -2.94 2.72 -16.70
C THR A 71 -3.36 1.56 -17.61
N ARG A 72 -3.98 0.51 -17.05
CA ARG A 72 -4.24 -0.76 -17.77
C ARG A 72 -5.72 -1.03 -18.06
N CYS A 73 -6.63 -0.40 -17.32
CA CYS A 73 -8.06 -0.72 -17.34
C CYS A 73 -8.90 0.45 -17.88
N LYS A 74 -9.99 0.12 -18.59
CA LYS A 74 -11.03 1.09 -18.97
C LYS A 74 -11.70 1.69 -17.74
N LEU A 75 -12.23 2.91 -17.87
CA LEU A 75 -12.84 3.67 -16.77
C LEU A 75 -13.95 2.91 -16.04
N ASN A 76 -14.88 2.28 -16.78
CA ASN A 76 -15.98 1.52 -16.17
C ASN A 76 -15.47 0.33 -15.34
N THR A 77 -14.41 -0.34 -15.79
CA THR A 77 -13.78 -1.44 -15.05
C THR A 77 -13.09 -0.91 -13.80
N LEU A 78 -12.45 0.25 -13.86
CA LEU A 78 -11.83 0.90 -12.70
C LEU A 78 -12.85 1.26 -11.64
N ILE A 79 -13.92 1.95 -12.01
CA ILE A 79 -14.98 2.37 -11.09
C ILE A 79 -15.60 1.15 -10.39
N ARG A 80 -15.86 0.08 -11.15
CA ARG A 80 -16.42 -1.16 -10.58
C ARG A 80 -15.46 -1.81 -9.59
N ARG A 81 -14.18 -1.89 -9.92
CA ARG A 81 -13.16 -2.43 -9.00
C ARG A 81 -13.03 -1.55 -7.77
N GLU A 82 -12.97 -0.24 -7.93
CA GLU A 82 -12.87 0.71 -6.84
C GLU A 82 -14.04 0.59 -5.86
N SER A 83 -15.27 0.50 -6.36
CA SER A 83 -16.46 0.27 -5.55
C SER A 83 -16.37 -1.04 -4.75
N VAL A 84 -15.91 -2.13 -5.37
CA VAL A 84 -15.71 -3.42 -4.70
C VAL A 84 -14.71 -3.30 -3.55
N PHE A 85 -13.58 -2.63 -3.77
CA PHE A 85 -12.56 -2.44 -2.74
C PHE A 85 -13.05 -1.51 -1.61
N LYS A 86 -13.61 -0.34 -1.95
CA LYS A 86 -14.08 0.65 -0.97
C LYS A 86 -15.19 0.12 -0.07
N ASN A 87 -16.13 -0.64 -0.62
CA ASN A 87 -17.33 -1.04 0.12
C ASN A 87 -17.14 -2.33 0.93
N ASN A 88 -16.25 -3.23 0.49
CA ASN A 88 -16.18 -4.58 1.07
C ASN A 88 -14.81 -5.01 1.57
N ILE A 89 -13.72 -4.55 0.93
CA ILE A 89 -12.37 -5.05 1.24
C ILE A 89 -11.65 -4.08 2.19
N LEU A 90 -11.59 -2.80 1.84
CA LEU A 90 -10.91 -1.76 2.63
C LEU A 90 -11.45 -1.64 4.07
N PRO A 91 -12.78 -1.68 4.33
CA PRO A 91 -13.29 -1.55 5.70
C PRO A 91 -12.81 -2.64 6.66
N TYR A 92 -12.34 -3.78 6.14
CA TYR A 92 -11.85 -4.89 6.95
C TYR A 92 -10.33 -4.93 7.05
N PHE A 93 -9.61 -4.54 6.00
CA PHE A 93 -8.15 -4.73 5.92
C PHE A 93 -7.32 -3.45 5.99
N SER A 94 -7.92 -2.25 5.88
CA SER A 94 -7.22 -0.96 5.68
C SER A 94 -5.96 -0.78 6.51
N ASP A 95 -6.10 -0.91 7.83
CA ASP A 95 -5.07 -0.62 8.82
C ASP A 95 -4.15 -1.81 9.12
N ILE A 96 -4.45 -2.96 8.51
CA ILE A 96 -3.72 -4.20 8.74
C ILE A 96 -2.45 -4.18 7.88
N LYS A 97 -1.30 -4.37 8.53
CA LYS A 97 -0.03 -4.58 7.84
C LYS A 97 -0.12 -5.84 7.00
N ILE A 98 0.39 -5.80 5.77
CA ILE A 98 0.26 -6.92 4.82
C ILE A 98 0.89 -8.20 5.36
N LYS A 99 2.02 -8.10 6.07
CA LYS A 99 2.67 -9.26 6.70
C LYS A 99 1.81 -9.97 7.74
N ASN A 100 0.85 -9.26 8.33
CA ASN A 100 -0.01 -9.77 9.37
C ASN A 100 -1.31 -10.38 8.81
N ILE A 101 -1.54 -10.29 7.49
CA ILE A 101 -2.74 -10.86 6.87
C ILE A 101 -2.57 -12.38 6.82
N THR A 102 -3.32 -13.08 7.66
CA THR A 102 -3.31 -14.54 7.71
C THR A 102 -4.43 -15.14 6.85
N PRO A 103 -4.29 -16.40 6.38
CA PRO A 103 -5.37 -17.11 5.70
C PRO A 103 -6.66 -17.17 6.52
N LEU A 104 -6.55 -17.27 7.85
CA LEU A 104 -7.70 -17.26 8.77
C LEU A 104 -8.48 -15.95 8.69
N MET A 105 -7.80 -14.79 8.62
CA MET A 105 -8.47 -13.50 8.47
C MET A 105 -9.21 -13.38 7.15
N ILE A 106 -8.65 -13.92 6.07
CA ILE A 106 -9.30 -13.96 4.75
C ILE A 106 -10.56 -14.84 4.82
N ARG A 107 -10.47 -16.02 5.45
CA ARG A 107 -11.63 -16.91 5.64
C ARG A 107 -12.73 -16.25 6.47
N ASN A 108 -12.38 -15.59 7.57
CA ASN A 108 -13.33 -14.86 8.41
C ASN A 108 -14.02 -13.74 7.63
N TRP A 109 -13.26 -13.01 6.80
CA TRP A 109 -13.84 -12.00 5.91
C TRP A 109 -14.78 -12.62 4.87
N GLN A 110 -14.41 -13.76 4.26
CA GLN A 110 -15.28 -14.47 3.31
C GLN A 110 -16.60 -14.89 3.95
N ASN A 111 -16.57 -15.45 5.16
CA ASN A 111 -17.77 -15.82 5.92
C ASN A 111 -18.66 -14.59 6.16
N LYS A 112 -18.08 -13.45 6.58
CA LYS A 112 -18.82 -12.18 6.72
C LYS A 112 -19.46 -11.70 5.41
N MET A 113 -18.83 -11.94 4.25
CA MET A 113 -19.43 -11.58 2.96
C MET A 113 -20.59 -12.52 2.60
N ILE A 114 -20.52 -13.80 2.96
CA ILE A 114 -21.60 -14.78 2.77
C ILE A 114 -22.80 -14.42 3.65
N GLU A 115 -22.56 -14.05 4.92
CA GLU A 115 -23.61 -13.61 5.87
C GLU A 115 -24.39 -12.38 5.38
N LYS A 116 -23.75 -11.51 4.59
CA LYS A 116 -24.42 -10.36 3.94
C LYS A 116 -25.41 -10.75 2.82
N LYS A 117 -25.63 -12.04 2.57
CA LYS A 117 -26.56 -12.59 1.58
C LYS A 117 -26.36 -12.03 0.16
N PHE A 118 -25.11 -11.76 -0.21
CA PHE A 118 -24.78 -11.35 -1.57
C PHE A 118 -25.01 -12.52 -2.56
N SER A 119 -25.26 -12.17 -3.83
CA SER A 119 -25.35 -13.19 -4.88
C SER A 119 -24.02 -13.94 -5.04
N GLN A 120 -24.11 -15.22 -5.43
CA GLN A 120 -22.92 -16.05 -5.67
C GLN A 120 -21.98 -15.44 -6.72
N SER A 121 -22.53 -14.77 -7.73
CA SER A 121 -21.76 -14.06 -8.75
C SER A 121 -20.99 -12.88 -8.15
N TYR A 122 -21.58 -12.13 -7.21
CA TYR A 122 -20.90 -11.03 -6.54
C TYR A 122 -19.81 -11.51 -5.57
N LEU A 123 -20.07 -12.57 -4.80
CA LEU A 123 -19.05 -13.22 -3.97
C LEU A 123 -17.85 -13.70 -4.79
N SER A 124 -18.10 -14.23 -5.98
CA SER A 124 -17.04 -14.63 -6.92
C SER A 124 -16.23 -13.44 -7.41
N ILE A 125 -16.88 -12.30 -7.68
CA ILE A 125 -16.20 -11.04 -8.03
C ILE A 125 -15.33 -10.56 -6.87
N LEU A 126 -15.85 -10.57 -5.64
CA LEU A 126 -15.12 -10.19 -4.43
C LEU A 126 -13.85 -11.04 -4.27
N HIS A 127 -14.00 -12.36 -4.34
CA HIS A 127 -12.88 -13.29 -4.25
C HIS A 127 -11.84 -13.04 -5.35
N ARG A 128 -12.27 -12.90 -6.61
CA ARG A 128 -11.35 -12.66 -7.73
C ARG A 128 -10.56 -11.36 -7.57
N ASN A 129 -11.20 -10.28 -7.13
CA ASN A 129 -10.54 -9.00 -6.91
C ASN A 129 -9.51 -9.09 -5.79
N LEU A 130 -9.87 -9.71 -4.66
CA LEU A 130 -8.94 -9.90 -3.54
C LEU A 130 -7.76 -10.80 -3.93
N SER A 131 -8.02 -11.93 -4.59
CA SER A 131 -6.97 -12.84 -5.09
C SER A 131 -6.04 -12.16 -6.09
N SER A 132 -6.58 -11.36 -7.03
CA SER A 132 -5.76 -10.59 -7.98
C SER A 132 -4.82 -9.61 -7.26
N PHE A 133 -5.30 -8.94 -6.22
CA PHE A 133 -4.50 -8.03 -5.41
C PHE A 133 -3.39 -8.76 -4.63
N LEU A 134 -3.71 -9.91 -4.01
CA LEU A 134 -2.74 -10.70 -3.26
C LEU A 134 -1.70 -11.41 -4.14
N ILE A 135 -2.03 -11.79 -5.38
CA ILE A 135 -1.06 -12.36 -6.33
C ILE A 135 -0.03 -11.31 -6.76
N LEU A 136 -0.47 -10.08 -7.01
CA LEU A 136 0.43 -8.97 -7.34
C LEU A 136 1.50 -8.76 -6.26
N LEU A 137 1.11 -8.88 -4.99
CA LEU A 137 2.03 -8.85 -3.85
C LEU A 137 3.11 -9.93 -3.93
N LYS A 138 2.71 -11.16 -4.24
CA LYS A 138 3.63 -12.29 -4.35
C LYS A 138 4.63 -12.05 -5.48
N ILE A 139 4.19 -11.54 -6.63
CA ILE A 139 5.06 -11.21 -7.77
C ILE A 139 6.04 -10.08 -7.43
N LEU A 140 5.58 -9.00 -6.80
CA LEU A 140 6.44 -7.89 -6.37
C LEU A 140 7.48 -8.35 -5.34
N SER A 141 7.09 -9.24 -4.42
CA SER A 141 8.01 -9.84 -3.44
C SER A 141 9.04 -10.78 -4.08
N PHE A 142 8.65 -11.53 -5.12
CA PHE A 142 9.51 -12.49 -5.82
C PHE A 142 10.56 -11.78 -6.70
N LYS A 143 10.16 -10.72 -7.43
CA LYS A 143 11.09 -9.87 -8.18
C LYS A 143 12.14 -9.21 -7.27
N ARG A 144 11.80 -8.90 -6.02
CA ARG A 144 12.74 -8.37 -5.02
C ARG A 144 13.74 -9.42 -4.53
N LYS A 145 13.30 -10.66 -4.26
CA LYS A 145 14.19 -11.75 -3.84
C LYS A 145 15.21 -12.12 -4.94
N SER A 146 14.80 -12.16 -6.20
CA SER A 146 15.73 -12.44 -7.31
C SER A 146 16.77 -11.32 -7.52
N LEU A 147 16.36 -10.06 -7.38
CA LEU A 147 17.28 -8.91 -7.46
C LEU A 147 18.28 -8.86 -6.30
N LEU A 148 17.86 -9.25 -5.09
CA LEU A 148 18.76 -9.35 -3.92
C LEU A 148 19.72 -10.55 -4.03
N TYR A 149 19.25 -11.68 -4.58
CA TYR A 149 20.06 -12.88 -4.82
C TYR A 149 21.16 -12.63 -5.85
N CYS A 150 20.85 -12.00 -6.99
CA CYS A 150 21.85 -11.64 -8.01
C CYS A 150 22.93 -10.66 -7.51
N ARG A 151 22.66 -9.91 -6.44
CA ARG A 151 23.61 -8.97 -5.84
C ARG A 151 24.55 -9.63 -4.82
N LYS A 152 24.10 -10.70 -4.17
CA LYS A 152 24.86 -11.43 -3.14
C LYS A 152 25.92 -12.39 -3.71
N HIS A 153 25.78 -12.76 -4.98
CA HIS A 153 26.74 -13.61 -5.72
C HIS A 153 27.62 -12.81 -6.71
N ARG A 154 27.70 -11.49 -6.54
CA ARG A 154 28.51 -10.60 -7.38
C ARG A 154 29.49 -9.73 -6.56
N GLN A 155 29.80 -10.19 -5.35
CA GLN A 155 30.95 -9.84 -4.52
C GLN A 155 31.68 -11.14 -4.20
#